data_AF-A0A258N5J9-F1
#
_entry.id   AF-A0A258N5J9-F1
#
_cell.length_a   1.000
_cell.length_b   1.000
_cell.length_c   1.000
_cell.angle_alpha   90.00
_cell.angle_beta   90.00
_cell.angle_gamma   90.00
#
_symmetry.space_group_name_H-M   'P 1'
#
loop_
_entity.id
_entity.type
_entity.pdbx_description
1 polymer ?
#
loop_
_entity_poly.entity_id
_entity_poly.type
_entity_poly.pdbx_seq_one_letter_code
_entity_poly.pdbx_strand_id
1 'polypeptide(L)'
;MVLHYAFLAQMAGGVETFLIGSEFAALTRVRGAGGSFPAAQALRVLAQDVKAMLGPGTKVSYGADWTEYGAQSFPNGDVRFPLDALWASPAVDFIGVDYYPPLADWRDGRGHLDAALAEGPYDLDYLTTNTRRGEAFDWYYADDTARAAQARTPITDGAYGEPWIFRQKDLWSFWSLPHYERAAGVRAATPTAWTPGSKPFRLTEAGCPAVDKGANRPSTFPDAKSVEGGLPPFSNGARDDLMQRRTLEAVLGAFDPDAGARDADNPPAPAYGGRMVEQGGIFLWTWDARPYPQFPLARDVWADGTNWETGHWLTGRLGAAPLSAVIETVCADHGVENISATGVLGVVSGFIVDRPMSARSALEPLARAFAFDAREEGGILAFRPRGGAVAARIDAADLVAGEDGAVLSLVRAQESELPLEVDLSFIDAGADYRTASVGSRRLVGASRHVAQTEIPVVASDAVMVRAADIWLQDLWAGRESATFALPPSRIGLVPGDVVEIVDGARTRLLEITRIEDAEARAITARSIEPEVFDTPLQGVA
;
A
#
# COMPACT_ATOMS: atom_id res chain seq x y z
N MET A 1 -7.63 33.35 16.52
CA MET A 1 -8.24 32.36 15.61
C MET A 1 -8.79 31.15 16.37
N VAL A 2 -7.99 30.38 17.10
CA VAL A 2 -8.47 29.14 17.78
C VAL A 2 -9.63 29.38 18.76
N LEU A 3 -9.50 30.33 19.68
CA LEU A 3 -10.60 30.65 20.62
C LEU A 3 -11.87 31.18 19.91
N HIS A 4 -11.72 31.80 18.75
CA HIS A 4 -12.88 32.20 17.94
C HIS A 4 -13.64 30.97 17.41
N TYR A 5 -12.93 29.96 16.89
CA TYR A 5 -13.56 28.70 16.48
C TYR A 5 -14.13 27.91 17.66
N ALA A 6 -13.49 27.94 18.83
CA ALA A 6 -14.06 27.36 20.05
C ALA A 6 -15.39 28.06 20.42
N PHE A 7 -15.46 29.39 20.31
CA PHE A 7 -16.70 30.12 20.52
C PHE A 7 -17.79 29.75 19.49
N LEU A 8 -17.43 29.59 18.22
CA LEU A 8 -18.37 29.13 17.20
C LEU A 8 -18.89 27.71 17.49
N ALA A 9 -18.02 26.79 17.90
CA ALA A 9 -18.40 25.45 18.33
C ALA A 9 -19.35 25.50 19.54
N GLN A 10 -19.07 26.36 20.52
CA GLN A 10 -19.97 26.60 21.66
C GLN A 10 -21.34 27.09 21.20
N MET A 11 -21.40 28.08 20.30
CA MET A 11 -22.65 28.61 19.74
C MET A 11 -23.44 27.56 18.96
N ALA A 12 -22.76 26.63 18.30
CA ALA A 12 -23.37 25.53 17.55
C ALA A 12 -23.92 24.39 18.44
N GLY A 13 -23.76 24.48 19.77
CA GLY A 13 -24.21 23.47 20.73
C GLY A 13 -23.11 22.51 21.20
N GLY A 14 -21.85 22.77 20.85
CA GLY A 14 -20.70 21.95 21.18
C GLY A 14 -20.26 21.02 20.04
N VAL A 15 -19.11 20.39 20.23
CA VAL A 15 -18.54 19.37 19.32
C VAL A 15 -17.96 18.22 20.15
N GLU A 16 -17.84 17.02 19.57
CA GLU A 16 -17.21 15.89 20.27
C GLU A 16 -15.71 16.13 20.46
N THR A 17 -15.03 16.65 19.43
CA THR A 17 -13.59 16.94 19.44
C THR A 17 -13.24 18.31 18.88
N PHE A 18 -12.20 18.92 19.45
CA PHE A 18 -11.63 20.17 18.98
C PHE A 18 -10.09 20.11 18.99
N LEU A 19 -9.47 20.27 17.83
CA LEU A 19 -8.00 20.37 17.71
C LEU A 19 -7.54 21.83 17.82
N ILE A 20 -6.58 22.11 18.69
CA ILE A 20 -6.04 23.45 18.95
C ILE A 20 -4.97 23.88 17.93
N GLY A 21 -4.59 22.97 17.03
CA GLY A 21 -3.60 23.14 15.97
C GLY A 21 -3.21 21.79 15.37
N SER A 22 -2.54 21.82 14.21
CA SER A 22 -1.90 20.66 13.59
C SER A 22 -0.53 21.03 13.01
N GLU A 23 0.42 20.10 13.04
CA GLU A 23 1.71 20.13 12.31
C GLU A 23 2.59 21.38 12.51
N PHE A 24 2.56 21.97 13.69
CA PHE A 24 3.43 23.09 14.08
C PHE A 24 4.86 22.64 14.46
N ALA A 25 5.44 21.65 13.76
CA ALA A 25 6.79 21.12 14.01
C ALA A 25 7.87 22.20 14.06
N ALA A 26 7.76 23.21 13.19
CA ALA A 26 8.66 24.36 13.17
C ALA A 26 8.57 25.26 14.42
N LEU A 27 7.50 25.14 15.23
CA LEU A 27 7.30 25.89 16.47
C LEU A 27 7.53 25.00 17.70
N THR A 28 6.95 23.80 17.73
CA THR A 28 6.98 22.86 18.88
C THR A 28 8.40 22.39 19.20
N ARG A 29 9.29 22.32 18.19
CA ARG A 29 10.68 21.89 18.31
C ARG A 29 11.67 23.01 18.68
N VAL A 30 11.20 24.26 18.81
CA VAL A 30 12.08 25.41 19.12
C VAL A 30 12.38 25.47 20.61
N ARG A 31 13.68 25.53 20.94
CA ARG A 31 14.18 25.68 22.32
C ARG A 31 14.17 27.14 22.77
N GLY A 32 13.55 27.38 23.92
CA GLY A 32 13.62 28.64 24.65
C GLY A 32 14.73 28.66 25.72
N ALA A 33 14.70 29.70 26.54
CA ALA A 33 15.62 29.85 27.68
C ALA A 33 15.53 28.65 28.63
N GLY A 34 16.68 28.21 29.16
CA GLY A 34 16.75 27.08 30.10
C GLY A 34 16.37 25.71 29.52
N GLY A 35 16.31 25.57 28.19
CA GLY A 35 15.91 24.30 27.55
C GLY A 35 14.39 24.08 27.51
N SER A 36 13.60 25.13 27.73
CA SER A 36 12.14 25.08 27.62
C SER A 36 11.66 24.95 26.16
N PHE A 37 10.39 24.59 25.97
CA PHE A 37 9.69 24.57 24.68
C PHE A 37 8.49 25.52 24.71
N PRO A 38 8.68 26.82 24.38
CA PRO A 38 7.66 27.85 24.57
C PRO A 38 6.35 27.59 23.82
N ALA A 39 6.43 27.05 22.60
CA ALA A 39 5.25 26.72 21.80
C ALA A 39 4.41 25.62 22.46
N ALA A 40 5.04 24.55 22.95
CA ALA A 40 4.33 23.49 23.68
C ALA A 40 3.66 24.02 24.96
N GLN A 41 4.31 24.94 25.67
CA GLN A 41 3.70 25.61 26.83
C GLN A 41 2.51 26.49 26.45
N ALA A 42 2.61 27.23 25.34
CA ALA A 42 1.52 28.06 24.83
C ALA A 42 0.33 27.20 24.36
N LEU A 43 0.58 26.08 23.67
CA LEU A 43 -0.45 25.11 23.30
C LEU A 43 -1.13 24.51 24.54
N ARG A 44 -0.38 24.25 25.61
CA ARG A 44 -0.96 23.76 26.87
C ARG A 44 -1.93 24.76 27.48
N VAL A 45 -1.57 26.05 27.49
CA VAL A 45 -2.44 27.13 27.97
C VAL A 45 -3.67 27.24 27.06
N LEU A 46 -3.48 27.21 25.74
CA LEU A 46 -4.58 27.26 24.78
C LEU A 46 -5.57 26.10 24.95
N ALA A 47 -5.08 24.89 25.24
CA ALA A 47 -5.92 23.75 25.56
C ALA A 47 -6.79 24.00 26.81
N GLN A 48 -6.22 24.62 27.85
CA GLN A 48 -6.94 24.99 29.07
C GLN A 48 -8.04 26.02 28.77
N ASP A 49 -7.73 27.05 27.97
CA ASP A 49 -8.69 28.07 27.58
C ASP A 49 -9.84 27.48 26.76
N VAL A 50 -9.54 26.63 25.78
CA VAL A 50 -10.56 25.93 24.96
C VAL A 50 -11.42 25.00 25.83
N LYS A 51 -10.81 24.25 26.75
CA LYS A 51 -11.53 23.37 27.68
C LYS A 51 -12.44 24.17 28.62
N ALA A 52 -12.01 25.34 29.08
CA ALA A 52 -12.84 26.23 29.90
C ALA A 52 -14.05 26.78 29.13
N MET A 53 -13.92 27.00 27.82
CA MET A 53 -15.01 27.47 26.96
C MET A 53 -16.00 26.36 26.59
N LEU A 54 -15.50 25.21 26.12
CA LEU A 54 -16.33 24.12 25.59
C LEU A 54 -16.83 23.16 26.67
N GLY A 55 -16.21 23.19 27.85
CA GLY A 55 -16.55 22.32 28.97
C GLY A 55 -15.95 20.91 28.85
N PRO A 56 -16.23 20.03 29.83
CA PRO A 56 -15.59 18.72 29.93
C PRO A 56 -16.10 17.69 28.90
N GLY A 57 -17.23 17.96 28.23
CA GLY A 57 -17.81 17.05 27.24
C GLY A 57 -17.08 17.04 25.90
N THR A 58 -16.39 18.12 25.55
CA THR A 58 -15.59 18.20 24.31
C THR A 58 -14.17 17.71 24.58
N LYS A 59 -13.71 16.73 23.79
CA LYS A 59 -12.32 16.30 23.78
C LYS A 59 -11.46 17.34 23.05
N VAL A 60 -10.33 17.68 23.63
CA VAL A 60 -9.40 18.72 23.16
C VAL A 60 -8.03 18.07 22.99
N SER A 61 -7.39 18.33 21.86
CA SER A 61 -6.00 17.91 21.63
C SER A 61 -5.33 18.78 20.57
N TYR A 62 -4.13 18.36 20.15
CA TYR A 62 -3.29 18.91 19.11
C TYR A 62 -2.92 17.76 18.15
N GLY A 63 -3.01 17.99 16.84
CA GLY A 63 -2.59 17.03 15.81
C GLY A 63 -1.09 17.18 15.55
N ALA A 64 -0.27 16.31 16.13
CA ALA A 64 1.16 16.37 15.88
C ALA A 64 1.49 15.68 14.56
N ASP A 65 2.33 16.28 13.73
CA ASP A 65 2.98 15.55 12.62
C ASP A 65 3.65 14.25 13.14
N TRP A 66 3.60 13.17 12.35
CA TRP A 66 4.17 11.86 12.74
C TRP A 66 5.67 11.92 13.06
N THR A 67 6.39 12.96 12.64
CA THR A 67 7.79 13.14 13.01
C THR A 67 7.99 14.00 14.26
N GLU A 68 6.97 14.71 14.77
CA GLU A 68 7.09 15.68 15.89
C GLU A 68 6.49 15.23 17.23
N TYR A 69 5.56 14.27 17.25
CA TYR A 69 4.82 13.92 18.48
C TYR A 69 5.72 13.40 19.62
N GLY A 70 6.85 12.79 19.24
CA GLY A 70 7.75 12.04 20.09
C GLY A 70 9.00 12.80 20.60
N ALA A 71 10.06 12.03 20.83
CA ALA A 71 11.34 12.57 21.28
C ALA A 71 12.05 13.36 20.16
N GLN A 72 12.82 14.37 20.55
CA GLN A 72 13.68 15.15 19.68
C GLN A 72 15.14 15.01 20.11
N SER A 73 16.01 14.60 19.18
CA SER A 73 17.45 14.57 19.37
C SER A 73 18.12 15.83 18.83
N PHE A 74 19.26 16.21 19.43
CA PHE A 74 20.04 17.37 19.04
C PHE A 74 21.52 17.01 18.81
N PRO A 75 22.26 17.78 17.99
CA PRO A 75 23.66 17.50 17.68
C PRO A 75 24.60 17.46 18.91
N ASN A 76 24.24 18.10 20.01
CA ASN A 76 25.00 18.09 21.26
C ASN A 76 24.73 16.84 22.13
N GLY A 77 24.00 15.85 21.62
CA GLY A 77 23.61 14.64 22.37
C GLY A 77 22.43 14.85 23.30
N ASP A 78 21.77 16.02 23.26
CA ASP A 78 20.52 16.20 24.00
C ASP A 78 19.40 15.36 23.37
N VAL A 79 18.58 14.74 24.21
CA VAL A 79 17.26 14.19 23.85
C VAL A 79 16.22 14.83 24.76
N ARG A 80 15.14 15.35 24.17
CA ARG A 80 14.03 16.02 24.88
C ARG A 80 12.70 15.49 24.39
N PHE A 81 11.63 15.72 25.16
CA PHE A 81 10.26 15.41 24.77
C PHE A 81 9.41 16.68 24.77
N PRO A 82 9.45 17.48 23.68
CA PRO A 82 8.89 18.84 23.68
C PRO A 82 7.40 18.90 24.07
N LEU A 83 6.63 17.91 23.61
CA LEU A 83 5.17 17.88 23.75
C LEU A 83 4.69 17.15 25.01
N ASP A 84 5.55 16.53 25.81
CA ASP A 84 5.14 15.81 27.03
C ASP A 84 4.38 16.71 28.02
N ALA A 85 4.74 17.98 28.11
CA ALA A 85 4.03 18.94 28.96
C ALA A 85 2.59 19.21 28.47
N LEU A 86 2.37 19.19 27.16
CA LEU A 86 1.04 19.29 26.55
C LEU A 86 0.27 17.97 26.75
N TRP A 87 0.89 16.84 26.41
CA TRP A 87 0.30 15.51 26.54
C TRP A 87 -0.03 15.13 27.97
N ALA A 88 0.71 15.60 28.97
CA ALA A 88 0.40 15.39 30.39
C ALA A 88 -0.72 16.32 30.93
N SER A 89 -1.08 17.38 30.21
CA SER A 89 -2.07 18.36 30.66
C SER A 89 -3.45 17.73 30.81
N PRO A 90 -4.18 17.94 31.92
CA PRO A 90 -5.55 17.43 32.06
C PRO A 90 -6.55 18.11 31.10
N ALA A 91 -6.15 19.20 30.44
CA ALA A 91 -6.96 19.87 29.42
C ALA A 91 -6.86 19.20 28.03
N VAL A 92 -5.97 18.23 27.86
CA VAL A 92 -5.82 17.43 26.64
C VAL A 92 -6.31 16.01 26.90
N ASP A 93 -7.15 15.45 26.05
CA ASP A 93 -7.82 14.16 26.35
C ASP A 93 -7.19 12.96 25.62
N PHE A 94 -6.50 13.20 24.52
CA PHE A 94 -5.85 12.17 23.70
C PHE A 94 -4.57 12.76 23.06
N ILE A 95 -3.70 11.90 22.52
CA ILE A 95 -2.55 12.32 21.70
C ILE A 95 -3.01 12.30 20.24
N GLY A 96 -3.09 13.47 19.60
CA GLY A 96 -3.38 13.56 18.16
C GLY A 96 -2.12 13.39 17.34
N VAL A 97 -2.15 12.53 16.32
CA VAL A 97 -1.03 12.33 15.39
C VAL A 97 -1.53 12.28 13.95
N ASP A 98 -0.91 13.06 13.08
CA ASP A 98 -1.10 13.01 11.63
C ASP A 98 -0.16 11.93 11.08
N TYR A 99 -0.67 10.70 10.97
CA TYR A 99 0.09 9.46 10.85
C TYR A 99 0.39 9.09 9.39
N TYR A 100 1.54 9.57 8.92
CA TYR A 100 2.05 9.31 7.57
C TYR A 100 3.46 8.66 7.49
N PRO A 101 3.83 7.71 8.36
CA PRO A 101 5.14 7.10 8.28
C PRO A 101 5.30 6.23 7.03
N PRO A 102 6.53 6.03 6.52
CA PRO A 102 6.79 5.04 5.48
C PRO A 102 6.32 3.63 5.89
N LEU A 103 5.59 2.96 5.01
CA LEU A 103 5.15 1.58 5.17
C LEU A 103 5.81 0.63 4.17
N ALA A 104 6.64 1.17 3.27
CA ALA A 104 7.38 0.40 2.28
C ALA A 104 8.73 1.06 1.94
N ASP A 105 9.63 0.30 1.33
CA ASP A 105 10.83 0.78 0.63
C ASP A 105 10.99 0.00 -0.68
N TRP A 106 9.86 -0.13 -1.40
CA TRP A 106 9.74 -0.91 -2.63
C TRP A 106 10.38 -0.19 -3.82
N ARG A 107 10.92 -0.94 -4.78
CA ARG A 107 11.60 -0.44 -5.98
C ARG A 107 11.21 -1.29 -7.18
N ASP A 108 11.55 -0.83 -8.38
CA ASP A 108 11.31 -1.64 -9.57
C ASP A 108 12.24 -2.86 -9.62
N GLY A 109 11.72 -3.96 -10.13
CA GLY A 109 12.41 -5.25 -10.23
C GLY A 109 12.58 -5.97 -8.88
N ARG A 110 13.22 -7.14 -8.90
CA ARG A 110 13.35 -8.02 -7.72
C ARG A 110 14.71 -7.96 -7.03
N GLY A 111 15.59 -7.04 -7.44
CA GLY A 111 16.97 -6.92 -6.94
C GLY A 111 17.13 -6.14 -5.64
N HIS A 112 16.04 -5.57 -5.09
CA HIS A 112 16.05 -4.80 -3.86
C HIS A 112 15.78 -5.67 -2.62
N LEU A 113 16.18 -5.19 -1.44
CA LEU A 113 16.07 -5.92 -0.17
C LEU A 113 14.64 -6.35 0.17
N ASP A 114 13.64 -5.51 -0.15
CA ASP A 114 12.25 -5.80 0.20
C ASP A 114 11.57 -6.85 -0.68
N ALA A 115 12.14 -7.21 -1.83
CA ALA A 115 11.64 -8.30 -2.66
C ALA A 115 11.79 -9.68 -1.99
N ALA A 116 12.57 -9.75 -0.90
CA ALA A 116 12.68 -10.93 -0.05
C ALA A 116 11.63 -10.96 1.09
N LEU A 117 10.90 -9.87 1.31
CA LEU A 117 9.93 -9.73 2.39
C LEU A 117 8.49 -9.94 1.93
N ALA A 118 8.21 -9.62 0.67
CA ALA A 118 6.88 -9.70 0.08
C ALA A 118 6.95 -9.95 -1.42
N GLU A 119 5.85 -10.43 -2.00
CA GLU A 119 5.78 -10.63 -3.46
C GLU A 119 5.63 -9.33 -4.23
N GLY A 120 5.04 -8.30 -3.63
CA GLY A 120 4.78 -7.03 -4.28
C GLY A 120 4.56 -5.88 -3.29
N PRO A 121 4.49 -4.64 -3.80
CA PRO A 121 4.30 -3.44 -2.98
C PRO A 121 2.89 -3.36 -2.38
N TYR A 122 1.94 -4.16 -2.89
CA TYR A 122 0.54 -4.19 -2.48
C TYR A 122 0.24 -5.24 -1.39
N ASP A 123 1.25 -5.99 -0.96
CA ASP A 123 1.09 -7.05 0.03
C ASP A 123 0.65 -6.45 1.38
N LEU A 124 -0.54 -6.86 1.84
CA LEU A 124 -1.13 -6.30 3.05
C LEU A 124 -0.36 -6.66 4.31
N ASP A 125 0.19 -7.87 4.40
CA ASP A 125 0.93 -8.31 5.57
C ASP A 125 2.25 -7.53 5.70
N TYR A 126 2.92 -7.28 4.57
CA TYR A 126 4.10 -6.43 4.48
C TYR A 126 3.82 -4.99 4.92
N LEU A 127 2.79 -4.35 4.35
CA LEU A 127 2.41 -2.98 4.70
C LEU A 127 1.99 -2.87 6.17
N THR A 128 1.17 -3.80 6.66
CA THR A 128 0.68 -3.83 8.05
C THR A 128 1.82 -4.06 9.03
N THR A 129 2.71 -5.01 8.74
CA THR A 129 3.89 -5.29 9.57
C THR A 129 4.82 -4.08 9.65
N ASN A 130 4.95 -3.33 8.55
CA ASN A 130 5.79 -2.14 8.48
C ASN A 130 5.22 -0.93 9.25
N THR A 131 4.00 -1.00 9.79
CA THR A 131 3.57 -0.01 10.81
C THR A 131 4.49 -0.02 12.04
N ARG A 132 5.09 -1.18 12.36
CA ARG A 132 6.00 -1.37 13.50
C ARG A 132 7.39 -1.90 13.10
N ARG A 133 7.79 -1.71 11.84
CA ARG A 133 9.08 -2.16 11.29
C ARG A 133 9.57 -1.26 10.16
N GLY A 134 10.77 -1.49 9.64
CA GLY A 134 11.27 -0.81 8.44
C GLY A 134 11.79 0.61 8.71
N GLU A 135 11.68 1.49 7.71
CA GLU A 135 12.15 2.88 7.82
C GLU A 135 11.49 3.60 9.00
N ALA A 136 12.27 4.41 9.72
CA ALA A 136 11.86 5.16 10.92
C ALA A 136 11.49 4.29 12.14
N PHE A 137 11.78 2.99 12.09
CA PHE A 137 11.64 2.07 13.23
C PHE A 137 12.87 1.16 13.41
N ASP A 138 13.20 0.36 12.40
CA ASP A 138 14.36 -0.53 12.43
C ASP A 138 15.62 0.19 11.94
N TRP A 139 15.46 1.05 10.93
CA TRP A 139 16.57 1.71 10.23
C TRP A 139 16.16 3.07 9.64
N TYR A 140 17.15 3.85 9.19
CA TYR A 140 16.98 5.09 8.44
C TYR A 140 18.02 5.21 7.32
N TYR A 141 17.82 6.14 6.39
CA TYR A 141 18.82 6.55 5.40
C TYR A 141 19.50 7.85 5.82
N ALA A 142 20.83 7.88 5.79
CA ALA A 142 21.60 9.06 6.17
C ALA A 142 21.45 10.21 5.15
N ASP A 143 21.31 9.86 3.88
CA ASP A 143 21.16 10.78 2.75
C ASP A 143 20.53 10.05 1.53
N ASP A 144 20.33 10.79 0.43
CA ASP A 144 19.77 10.24 -0.80
C ASP A 144 20.68 9.23 -1.50
N THR A 145 22.00 9.29 -1.29
CA THR A 145 22.94 8.30 -1.85
C THR A 145 22.77 6.96 -1.14
N ALA A 146 22.67 6.98 0.18
CA ALA A 146 22.36 5.81 0.98
C ALA A 146 20.98 5.25 0.61
N ARG A 147 19.98 6.12 0.39
CA ARG A 147 18.65 5.69 -0.08
C ARG A 147 18.73 5.04 -1.45
N ALA A 148 19.44 5.62 -2.42
CA ALA A 148 19.59 5.04 -3.77
C ALA A 148 20.27 3.65 -3.72
N ALA A 149 21.30 3.50 -2.90
CA ALA A 149 22.01 2.23 -2.70
C ALA A 149 21.31 1.23 -1.76
N GLN A 150 20.16 1.61 -1.19
CA GLN A 150 19.46 0.86 -0.14
C GLN A 150 20.35 0.54 1.08
N ALA A 151 21.29 1.44 1.39
CA ALA A 151 22.22 1.35 2.52
C ALA A 151 21.55 1.77 3.84
N ARG A 152 20.78 0.84 4.41
CA ARG A 152 20.00 1.01 5.64
C ARG A 152 20.90 1.13 6.86
N THR A 153 20.76 2.20 7.63
CA THR A 153 21.48 2.39 8.91
C THR A 153 20.57 2.01 10.08
N PRO A 154 20.93 1.01 10.91
CA PRO A 154 20.10 0.59 12.03
C PRO A 154 19.87 1.72 13.05
N ILE A 155 18.64 1.84 13.55
CA ILE A 155 18.32 2.73 14.67
C ILE A 155 18.69 2.02 15.97
N THR A 156 19.74 2.50 16.63
CA THR A 156 20.24 1.93 17.89
C THR A 156 20.50 3.03 18.91
N ASP A 157 20.48 2.66 20.19
CA ASP A 157 20.82 3.56 21.29
C ASP A 157 22.23 3.29 21.85
N GLY A 158 22.60 2.01 21.98
CA GLY A 158 23.86 1.57 22.57
C GLY A 158 23.94 1.82 24.08
N ALA A 159 23.91 3.08 24.51
CA ALA A 159 24.20 3.50 25.88
C ALA A 159 23.20 2.99 26.93
N TYR A 160 21.90 2.98 26.64
CA TYR A 160 20.86 2.57 27.59
C TYR A 160 19.90 1.51 27.04
N GLY A 161 20.08 1.08 25.79
CA GLY A 161 19.20 0.09 25.17
C GLY A 161 17.78 0.61 24.93
N GLU A 162 17.61 1.93 24.76
CA GLU A 162 16.32 2.59 24.50
C GLU A 162 16.24 3.12 23.05
N PRO A 163 16.38 2.28 22.00
CA PRO A 163 16.38 2.77 20.62
C PRO A 163 15.08 3.47 20.22
N TRP A 164 13.98 3.18 20.93
CA TRP A 164 12.65 3.73 20.67
C TRP A 164 12.60 5.26 20.72
N ILE A 165 13.46 5.93 21.50
CA ILE A 165 13.51 7.40 21.53
C ILE A 165 14.03 8.00 20.20
N PHE A 166 14.56 7.18 19.30
CA PHE A 166 15.03 7.57 17.98
C PHE A 166 14.16 7.00 16.85
N ARG A 167 13.12 6.23 17.17
CA ARG A 167 12.18 5.64 16.20
C ARG A 167 10.99 6.58 16.02
N GLN A 168 10.92 7.31 14.91
CA GLN A 168 9.86 8.30 14.74
C GLN A 168 8.46 7.67 14.76
N LYS A 169 8.25 6.44 14.25
CA LYS A 169 6.91 5.84 14.18
C LYS A 169 6.57 4.84 15.30
N ASP A 170 7.40 4.74 16.35
CA ASP A 170 7.18 3.78 17.44
C ASP A 170 6.14 4.26 18.47
N LEU A 171 4.87 4.31 18.03
CA LEU A 171 3.72 4.68 18.87
C LEU A 171 3.63 3.81 20.14
N TRP A 172 3.92 2.52 20.01
CA TRP A 172 3.83 1.54 21.10
C TRP A 172 4.80 1.85 22.23
N SER A 173 6.06 2.09 21.92
CA SER A 173 7.07 2.38 22.95
C SER A 173 6.83 3.75 23.58
N PHE A 174 6.48 4.77 22.78
CA PHE A 174 6.08 6.08 23.31
C PHE A 174 4.92 5.95 24.30
N TRP A 175 3.88 5.22 23.92
CA TRP A 175 2.69 5.08 24.74
C TRP A 175 2.96 4.31 26.04
N SER A 176 3.74 3.23 25.97
CA SER A 176 3.87 2.26 27.08
C SER A 176 5.06 2.50 28.01
N LEU A 177 6.01 3.38 27.67
CA LEU A 177 7.25 3.57 28.42
C LEU A 177 7.34 4.94 29.11
N PRO A 178 8.00 5.00 30.28
CA PRO A 178 8.36 6.28 30.90
C PRO A 178 9.38 7.04 30.05
N HIS A 179 9.19 8.34 29.89
CA HIS A 179 10.06 9.20 29.09
C HIS A 179 11.17 9.80 29.93
N TYR A 180 12.43 9.59 29.55
CA TYR A 180 13.59 10.16 30.23
C TYR A 180 14.41 11.00 29.26
N GLU A 181 14.53 12.29 29.56
CA GLU A 181 15.38 13.19 28.78
C GLU A 181 16.86 12.84 28.96
N ARG A 182 17.68 13.29 28.01
CA ARG A 182 19.13 13.10 28.05
C ARG A 182 19.86 14.41 27.90
N ALA A 183 20.66 14.80 28.88
CA ALA A 183 21.52 15.97 28.78
C ALA A 183 22.90 15.54 28.29
N ALA A 184 23.31 15.97 27.09
CA ALA A 184 24.58 15.56 26.47
C ALA A 184 24.84 14.04 26.55
N GLY A 185 23.82 13.23 26.21
CA GLY A 185 23.88 11.77 26.24
C GLY A 185 23.68 11.12 27.62
N VAL A 186 23.57 11.90 28.70
CA VAL A 186 23.34 11.36 30.05
C VAL A 186 21.85 11.32 30.36
N ARG A 187 21.31 10.12 30.58
CA ARG A 187 19.90 9.89 30.91
C ARG A 187 19.53 10.49 32.26
N ALA A 188 18.41 11.20 32.31
CA ALA A 188 17.88 11.76 33.54
C ALA A 188 17.49 10.65 34.54
N ALA A 189 17.59 10.97 35.83
CA ALA A 189 17.18 10.05 36.91
C ALA A 189 15.65 9.99 37.07
N THR A 190 14.95 11.05 36.69
CA THR A 190 13.50 11.18 36.78
C THR A 190 12.88 11.29 35.40
N PRO A 191 11.69 10.70 35.17
CA PRO A 191 11.00 10.86 33.91
C PRO A 191 10.42 12.27 33.75
N THR A 192 9.93 12.58 32.56
CA THR A 192 9.14 13.79 32.28
C THR A 192 7.76 13.70 32.96
N ALA A 193 6.89 14.67 32.67
CA ALA A 193 5.50 14.65 33.14
C ALA A 193 4.63 13.56 32.46
N TRP A 194 5.14 12.90 31.41
CA TRP A 194 4.41 11.83 30.73
C TRP A 194 4.18 10.64 31.67
N THR A 195 2.94 10.16 31.68
CA THR A 195 2.58 8.92 32.38
C THR A 195 2.25 7.84 31.35
N PRO A 196 2.95 6.70 31.37
CA PRO A 196 2.71 5.62 30.41
C PRO A 196 1.25 5.16 30.39
N GLY A 197 0.71 4.97 29.20
CA GLY A 197 -0.65 4.48 28.99
C GLY A 197 -1.75 5.41 29.50
N SER A 198 -1.44 6.68 29.78
CA SER A 198 -2.39 7.61 30.43
C SER A 198 -3.46 8.15 29.50
N LYS A 199 -3.21 8.18 28.19
CA LYS A 199 -4.14 8.69 27.17
C LYS A 199 -4.08 7.85 25.90
N PRO A 200 -5.17 7.75 25.13
CA PRO A 200 -5.15 7.11 23.83
C PRO A 200 -4.52 8.02 22.77
N PHE A 201 -4.06 7.42 21.69
CA PHE A 201 -3.84 8.06 20.42
C PHE A 201 -5.16 8.18 19.64
N ARG A 202 -5.30 9.29 18.92
CA ARG A 202 -6.14 9.37 17.73
C ARG A 202 -5.24 9.72 16.55
N LEU A 203 -5.32 8.94 15.47
CA LEU A 203 -4.66 9.26 14.22
C LEU A 203 -5.53 10.33 13.54
N THR A 204 -5.24 11.60 13.83
CA THR A 204 -6.02 12.77 13.41
C THR A 204 -5.98 12.98 11.91
N GLU A 205 -4.94 12.45 11.28
CA GLU A 205 -4.90 12.15 9.86
C GLU A 205 -4.22 10.80 9.64
N ALA A 206 -4.64 10.07 8.62
CA ALA A 206 -3.94 8.91 8.08
C ALA A 206 -4.33 8.76 6.60
N GLY A 207 -3.37 8.47 5.74
CA GLY A 207 -3.67 8.34 4.32
C GLY A 207 -2.46 8.01 3.48
N CYS A 208 -2.69 7.91 2.17
CA CYS A 208 -1.66 7.68 1.17
C CYS A 208 -2.08 8.36 -0.14
N PRO A 209 -1.16 9.00 -0.88
CA PRO A 209 -1.45 9.46 -2.22
C PRO A 209 -1.79 8.27 -3.13
N ALA A 210 -2.74 8.43 -4.04
CA ALA A 210 -3.10 7.42 -5.03
C ALA A 210 -2.10 7.44 -6.20
N VAL A 211 -0.84 7.12 -5.91
CA VAL A 211 0.28 7.15 -6.84
C VAL A 211 1.15 5.92 -6.64
N ASP A 212 1.84 5.50 -7.71
CA ASP A 212 2.81 4.40 -7.69
C ASP A 212 3.73 4.51 -6.46
N LYS A 213 3.87 3.43 -5.71
CA LYS A 213 4.68 3.35 -4.49
C LYS A 213 4.35 4.44 -3.43
N GLY A 214 3.10 4.89 -3.36
CA GLY A 214 2.59 5.80 -2.32
C GLY A 214 3.01 5.42 -0.89
N ALA A 215 2.98 4.12 -0.57
CA ALA A 215 3.40 3.59 0.73
C ALA A 215 4.88 3.87 1.11
N ASN A 216 5.75 4.17 0.15
CA ASN A 216 7.15 4.51 0.43
C ASN A 216 7.27 5.86 1.17
N ARG A 217 6.32 6.78 0.96
CA ARG A 217 6.22 8.04 1.71
C ARG A 217 4.78 8.55 1.69
N PRO A 218 3.93 8.06 2.61
CA PRO A 218 2.52 8.43 2.63
C PRO A 218 2.25 9.92 2.87
N SER A 219 3.23 10.68 3.38
CA SER A 219 3.11 12.13 3.60
C SER A 219 3.14 12.96 2.31
N THR A 220 3.64 12.40 1.20
CA THR A 220 3.88 13.15 -0.03
C THR A 220 2.59 13.57 -0.72
N PHE A 221 2.47 14.86 -1.02
CA PHE A 221 1.31 15.45 -1.68
C PHE A 221 1.69 15.98 -3.07
N PRO A 222 0.88 15.79 -4.12
CA PRO A 222 1.25 16.17 -5.49
C PRO A 222 1.21 17.68 -5.78
N ASP A 223 0.97 18.53 -4.77
CA ASP A 223 0.97 19.98 -4.94
C ASP A 223 2.39 20.55 -4.87
N ALA A 224 2.87 21.14 -5.96
CA ALA A 224 4.17 21.80 -6.02
C ALA A 224 4.33 22.99 -5.06
N LYS A 225 3.22 23.51 -4.49
CA LYS A 225 3.24 24.53 -3.44
C LYS A 225 3.38 23.93 -2.04
N SER A 226 3.19 22.63 -1.89
CA SER A 226 3.36 21.93 -0.62
C SER A 226 4.84 21.74 -0.31
N VAL A 227 5.20 21.85 0.97
CA VAL A 227 6.54 21.46 1.46
C VAL A 227 6.72 19.93 1.45
N GLU A 228 5.60 19.19 1.49
CA GLU A 228 5.53 17.75 1.24
C GLU A 228 5.34 17.44 -0.27
N GLY A 229 5.60 18.43 -1.13
CA GLY A 229 5.47 18.33 -2.57
C GLY A 229 6.42 17.29 -3.18
N GLY A 230 5.98 16.61 -4.24
CA GLY A 230 6.82 15.73 -5.05
C GLY A 230 6.23 14.34 -5.24
N LEU A 231 7.11 13.35 -5.37
CA LEU A 231 6.74 11.95 -5.52
C LEU A 231 7.32 11.13 -4.38
N PRO A 232 6.61 10.07 -3.94
CA PRO A 232 7.21 9.08 -3.05
C PRO A 232 8.52 8.54 -3.65
N PRO A 233 9.51 8.18 -2.82
CA PRO A 233 10.78 7.63 -3.33
C PRO A 233 10.54 6.48 -4.30
N PHE A 234 11.21 6.53 -5.46
CA PHE A 234 11.16 5.52 -6.53
C PHE A 234 9.80 5.39 -7.24
N SER A 235 8.82 6.24 -6.91
CA SER A 235 7.57 6.34 -7.65
C SER A 235 7.83 6.86 -9.06
N ASN A 236 7.12 6.31 -10.04
CA ASN A 236 7.10 6.84 -11.40
C ASN A 236 6.03 7.94 -11.62
N GLY A 237 5.25 8.28 -10.58
CA GLY A 237 4.22 9.32 -10.62
C GLY A 237 2.89 8.94 -11.25
N ALA A 238 2.71 7.69 -11.70
CA ALA A 238 1.44 7.24 -12.24
C ALA A 238 0.38 7.08 -11.14
N ARG A 239 -0.88 7.38 -11.47
CA ARG A 239 -2.00 7.16 -10.57
C ARG A 239 -2.10 5.69 -10.21
N ASP A 240 -2.33 5.39 -8.93
CA ASP A 240 -2.49 4.05 -8.40
C ASP A 240 -3.47 4.03 -7.22
N ASP A 241 -4.73 3.74 -7.53
CA ASP A 241 -5.80 3.67 -6.54
C ASP A 241 -5.68 2.41 -5.64
N LEU A 242 -5.05 1.33 -6.13
CA LEU A 242 -4.87 0.11 -5.34
C LEU A 242 -3.86 0.34 -4.23
N MET A 243 -2.75 1.05 -4.51
CA MET A 243 -1.75 1.41 -3.50
C MET A 243 -2.35 2.21 -2.35
N GLN A 244 -3.17 3.24 -2.66
CA GLN A 244 -3.90 3.99 -1.65
C GLN A 244 -4.78 3.04 -0.83
N ARG A 245 -5.63 2.24 -1.50
CA ARG A 245 -6.55 1.32 -0.82
C ARG A 245 -5.83 0.34 0.11
N ARG A 246 -4.74 -0.29 -0.34
CA ARG A 246 -3.94 -1.24 0.45
C ARG A 246 -3.26 -0.59 1.64
N THR A 247 -2.80 0.65 1.49
CA THR A 247 -2.22 1.42 2.60
C THR A 247 -3.27 1.72 3.67
N LEU A 248 -4.49 2.12 3.27
CA LEU A 248 -5.59 2.35 4.21
C LEU A 248 -6.00 1.06 4.92
N GLU A 249 -6.14 -0.04 4.18
CA GLU A 249 -6.43 -1.37 4.74
C GLU A 249 -5.35 -1.80 5.74
N ALA A 250 -4.07 -1.53 5.47
CA ALA A 250 -2.97 -1.85 6.37
C ALA A 250 -2.99 -1.04 7.67
N VAL A 251 -3.27 0.28 7.59
CA VAL A 251 -3.39 1.12 8.80
C VAL A 251 -4.60 0.72 9.63
N LEU A 252 -5.75 0.47 8.99
CA LEU A 252 -6.95 0.00 9.68
C LEU A 252 -6.71 -1.38 10.31
N GLY A 253 -6.16 -2.34 9.56
CA GLY A 253 -5.85 -3.69 10.05
C GLY A 253 -4.83 -3.72 11.18
N ALA A 254 -3.96 -2.70 11.31
CA ALA A 254 -3.02 -2.59 12.42
C ALA A 254 -3.68 -2.12 13.74
N PHE A 255 -4.78 -1.35 13.67
CA PHE A 255 -5.28 -0.64 14.85
C PHE A 255 -6.78 -0.82 15.13
N ASP A 256 -7.62 -1.07 14.13
CA ASP A 256 -9.06 -1.22 14.25
C ASP A 256 -9.45 -2.70 14.42
N PRO A 257 -10.02 -3.11 15.57
CA PRO A 257 -10.49 -4.48 15.78
C PRO A 257 -11.54 -4.93 14.75
N ASP A 258 -12.37 -4.01 14.23
CA ASP A 258 -13.37 -4.33 13.21
C ASP A 258 -12.72 -4.61 11.84
N ALA A 259 -11.49 -4.16 11.64
CA ALA A 259 -10.64 -4.47 10.48
C ALA A 259 -9.65 -5.62 10.75
N GLY A 260 -9.73 -6.29 11.91
CA GLY A 260 -8.93 -7.47 12.23
C GLY A 260 -7.72 -7.23 13.14
N ALA A 261 -7.53 -6.02 13.68
CA ALA A 261 -6.42 -5.75 14.60
C ALA A 261 -6.52 -6.60 15.88
N ARG A 262 -5.41 -7.23 16.28
CA ARG A 262 -5.36 -8.06 17.50
C ARG A 262 -4.96 -7.21 18.71
N ASP A 263 -5.18 -7.74 19.91
CA ASP A 263 -4.73 -7.10 21.16
C ASP A 263 -3.21 -6.84 21.20
N ALA A 264 -2.41 -7.66 20.51
CA ALA A 264 -0.96 -7.44 20.41
C ALA A 264 -0.60 -6.25 19.51
N ASP A 265 -1.46 -5.91 18.55
CA ASP A 265 -1.27 -4.84 17.58
C ASP A 265 -1.78 -3.50 18.16
N ASN A 266 -2.95 -3.51 18.80
CA ASN A 266 -3.51 -2.35 19.52
C ASN A 266 -3.89 -2.71 20.97
N PRO A 267 -2.95 -2.62 21.93
CA PRO A 267 -3.14 -3.15 23.28
C PRO A 267 -4.18 -2.40 24.11
N PRO A 268 -4.91 -3.09 25.01
CA PRO A 268 -5.85 -2.45 25.93
C PRO A 268 -5.12 -1.52 26.91
N ALA A 269 -5.77 -0.42 27.25
CA ALA A 269 -5.21 0.59 28.13
C ALA A 269 -5.32 0.19 29.61
N PRO A 270 -4.25 0.33 30.41
CA PRO A 270 -4.32 0.07 31.84
C PRO A 270 -4.99 1.20 32.64
N ALA A 271 -4.97 2.44 32.13
CA ALA A 271 -5.37 3.64 32.88
C ALA A 271 -6.77 4.18 32.52
N TYR A 272 -7.39 3.70 31.44
CA TYR A 272 -8.71 4.12 30.98
C TYR A 272 -9.42 2.96 30.27
N GLY A 273 -10.74 3.06 30.11
CA GLY A 273 -11.48 2.12 29.28
C GLY A 273 -11.19 2.38 27.80
N GLY A 274 -10.48 1.47 27.12
CA GLY A 274 -10.12 1.61 25.71
C GLY A 274 -8.82 0.89 25.34
N ARG A 275 -8.21 1.34 24.25
CA ARG A 275 -6.97 0.80 23.66
C ARG A 275 -5.97 1.93 23.38
N MET A 276 -4.73 1.56 23.09
CA MET A 276 -3.66 2.50 22.74
C MET A 276 -4.07 3.48 21.63
N VAL A 277 -4.58 2.98 20.51
CA VAL A 277 -5.29 3.80 19.51
C VAL A 277 -6.79 3.65 19.78
N GLU A 278 -7.49 4.76 19.97
CA GLU A 278 -8.92 4.74 20.29
C GLU A 278 -9.73 4.12 19.13
N GLN A 279 -10.71 3.26 19.45
CA GLN A 279 -11.62 2.73 18.43
C GLN A 279 -12.40 3.88 17.78
N GLY A 280 -12.47 3.89 16.45
CA GLY A 280 -13.02 5.02 15.69
C GLY A 280 -12.13 6.28 15.72
N GLY A 281 -10.92 6.19 16.27
CA GLY A 281 -9.94 7.27 16.38
C GLY A 281 -8.95 7.32 15.20
N ILE A 282 -9.32 6.81 14.03
CA ILE A 282 -8.51 6.84 12.80
C ILE A 282 -9.28 7.67 11.77
N PHE A 283 -8.77 8.85 11.44
CA PHE A 283 -9.42 9.79 10.53
C PHE A 283 -8.69 9.79 9.19
N LEU A 284 -9.35 9.27 8.15
CA LEU A 284 -8.72 9.11 6.85
C LEU A 284 -8.69 10.42 6.06
N TRP A 285 -7.51 10.77 5.57
CA TRP A 285 -7.28 11.95 4.74
C TRP A 285 -7.36 11.54 3.24
N THR A 286 -8.19 12.16 2.40
CA THR A 286 -9.21 13.18 2.75
C THR A 286 -10.50 13.05 1.97
N TRP A 287 -11.58 13.58 2.54
CA TRP A 287 -12.88 13.67 1.90
C TRP A 287 -13.15 15.11 1.46
N ASP A 288 -13.31 15.33 0.16
CA ASP A 288 -13.64 16.67 -0.36
C ASP A 288 -15.12 16.99 -0.15
N ALA A 289 -15.42 18.21 0.28
CA ALA A 289 -16.78 18.69 0.40
C ALA A 289 -17.41 19.07 -0.96
N ARG A 290 -16.59 19.29 -2.00
CA ARG A 290 -17.07 19.55 -3.36
C ARG A 290 -17.69 18.27 -3.95
N PRO A 291 -18.82 18.35 -4.66
CA PRO A 291 -19.46 17.17 -5.25
C PRO A 291 -18.56 16.49 -6.28
N TYR A 292 -18.47 15.16 -6.21
CA TYR A 292 -17.90 14.35 -7.27
C TYR A 292 -18.96 14.04 -8.34
N PRO A 293 -18.64 14.06 -9.66
CA PRO A 293 -17.32 14.29 -10.25
C PRO A 293 -17.03 15.76 -10.58
N GLN A 294 -17.90 16.70 -10.19
CA GLN A 294 -17.71 18.12 -10.47
C GLN A 294 -16.30 18.55 -10.02
N PHE A 295 -15.91 18.29 -8.78
CA PHE A 295 -14.48 18.13 -8.46
C PHE A 295 -14.10 16.67 -8.70
N PRO A 296 -13.08 16.38 -9.53
CA PRO A 296 -12.04 17.29 -10.03
C PRO A 296 -12.26 17.92 -11.43
N LEU A 297 -13.37 17.64 -12.11
CA LEU A 297 -13.51 17.92 -13.55
C LEU A 297 -13.73 19.39 -13.92
N ALA A 298 -14.35 20.21 -13.07
CA ALA A 298 -14.66 21.61 -13.34
C ALA A 298 -13.46 22.53 -13.09
N ARG A 299 -12.42 22.35 -13.91
CA ARG A 299 -11.13 23.04 -13.83
C ARG A 299 -11.21 24.53 -14.18
N ASP A 300 -12.30 24.97 -14.78
CA ASP A 300 -12.64 26.38 -14.98
C ASP A 300 -13.12 27.06 -13.68
N VAL A 301 -13.59 26.28 -12.70
CA VAL A 301 -14.02 26.73 -11.37
C VAL A 301 -12.92 26.56 -10.32
N TRP A 302 -12.22 25.42 -10.33
CA TRP A 302 -11.19 25.10 -9.34
C TRP A 302 -9.83 24.81 -9.97
N ALA A 303 -8.79 25.49 -9.46
CA ALA A 303 -7.45 25.41 -10.01
C ALA A 303 -6.69 24.12 -9.61
N ASP A 304 -7.16 23.39 -8.60
CA ASP A 304 -6.48 22.25 -7.98
C ASP A 304 -7.03 20.88 -8.44
N GLY A 305 -7.92 20.83 -9.43
CA GLY A 305 -8.52 19.59 -9.90
C GLY A 305 -7.51 18.53 -10.36
N THR A 306 -6.36 18.94 -10.90
CA THR A 306 -5.29 18.01 -11.31
C THR A 306 -4.67 17.24 -10.15
N ASN A 307 -4.70 17.79 -8.94
CA ASN A 307 -4.11 17.16 -7.75
C ASN A 307 -4.92 15.94 -7.30
N TRP A 308 -6.20 15.85 -7.69
CA TRP A 308 -7.03 14.69 -7.35
C TRP A 308 -6.44 13.39 -7.91
N GLU A 309 -5.90 13.40 -9.13
CA GLU A 309 -5.44 12.19 -9.84
C GLU A 309 -4.42 11.37 -9.04
N THR A 310 -3.52 12.02 -8.30
CA THR A 310 -2.45 11.36 -7.54
C THR A 310 -2.43 11.72 -6.06
N GLY A 311 -3.37 12.55 -5.59
CA GLY A 311 -3.43 12.97 -4.19
C GLY A 311 -4.26 12.03 -3.30
N HIS A 312 -4.39 12.39 -2.03
CA HIS A 312 -5.03 11.60 -0.98
C HIS A 312 -6.56 11.53 -1.02
N TRP A 313 -7.22 12.23 -1.95
CA TRP A 313 -8.67 12.28 -2.01
C TRP A 313 -9.31 10.89 -2.12
N LEU A 314 -10.27 10.62 -1.24
CA LEU A 314 -11.07 9.40 -1.21
C LEU A 314 -12.37 9.55 -2.01
N THR A 315 -12.85 10.79 -2.18
CA THR A 315 -14.07 11.07 -2.94
C THR A 315 -13.90 10.60 -4.39
N GLY A 316 -14.80 9.72 -4.84
CA GLY A 316 -14.73 9.06 -6.15
C GLY A 316 -13.91 7.76 -6.20
N ARG A 317 -13.14 7.46 -5.15
CA ARG A 317 -12.34 6.22 -5.03
C ARG A 317 -12.87 5.24 -3.99
N LEU A 318 -13.43 5.74 -2.89
CA LEU A 318 -13.85 4.91 -1.76
C LEU A 318 -14.86 3.81 -2.15
N GLY A 319 -15.71 4.06 -3.14
CA GLY A 319 -16.70 3.11 -3.63
C GLY A 319 -16.16 2.05 -4.61
N ALA A 320 -14.88 2.12 -4.97
CA ALA A 320 -14.29 1.18 -5.91
C ALA A 320 -14.03 -0.19 -5.26
N ALA A 321 -14.24 -1.27 -6.02
CA ALA A 321 -14.12 -2.64 -5.55
C ALA A 321 -12.76 -3.23 -5.93
N PRO A 322 -12.05 -3.87 -4.99
CA PRO A 322 -10.88 -4.66 -5.34
C PRO A 322 -11.32 -5.89 -6.13
N LEU A 323 -10.49 -6.32 -7.08
CA LEU A 323 -10.81 -7.50 -7.88
C LEU A 323 -10.95 -8.77 -7.05
N SER A 324 -10.21 -8.89 -5.94
CA SER A 324 -10.36 -10.02 -5.03
C SER A 324 -11.80 -10.12 -4.48
N ALA A 325 -12.40 -9.00 -4.07
CA ALA A 325 -13.78 -9.00 -3.57
C ALA A 325 -14.80 -9.22 -4.70
N VAL A 326 -14.52 -8.75 -5.92
CA VAL A 326 -15.37 -9.05 -7.09
C VAL A 326 -15.37 -10.55 -7.38
N ILE A 327 -14.20 -11.20 -7.37
CA ILE A 327 -14.05 -12.64 -7.56
C ILE A 327 -14.79 -13.40 -6.46
N GLU A 328 -14.56 -13.05 -5.20
CA GLU A 328 -15.21 -13.66 -4.04
C GLU A 328 -16.74 -13.55 -4.13
N THR A 329 -17.25 -12.39 -4.51
CA THR A 329 -18.70 -12.14 -4.66
C THR A 329 -19.28 -12.99 -5.78
N VAL A 330 -18.66 -13.00 -6.97
CA VAL A 330 -19.13 -13.82 -8.11
C VAL A 330 -19.10 -15.31 -7.76
N CYS A 331 -18.04 -15.79 -7.11
CA CYS A 331 -17.98 -17.18 -6.65
C CYS A 331 -19.11 -17.50 -5.67
N ALA A 332 -19.34 -16.64 -4.67
CA ALA A 332 -20.40 -16.82 -3.69
C ALA A 332 -21.80 -16.83 -4.33
N ASP A 333 -22.09 -15.93 -5.27
CA ASP A 333 -23.37 -15.86 -6.00
C ASP A 333 -23.66 -17.15 -6.80
N HIS A 334 -22.60 -17.85 -7.22
CA HIS A 334 -22.69 -19.13 -7.93
C HIS A 334 -22.56 -20.37 -7.03
N GLY A 335 -22.47 -20.20 -5.71
CA GLY A 335 -22.29 -21.29 -4.75
C GLY A 335 -20.93 -21.99 -4.84
N VAL A 336 -19.91 -21.28 -5.34
CA VAL A 336 -18.52 -21.75 -5.36
C VAL A 336 -17.86 -21.35 -4.04
N GLU A 337 -17.75 -22.32 -3.15
CA GLU A 337 -17.12 -22.16 -1.84
C GLU A 337 -15.63 -22.56 -1.88
N ASN A 338 -14.92 -22.34 -0.76
CA ASN A 338 -13.51 -22.70 -0.58
C ASN A 338 -12.58 -22.13 -1.66
N ILE A 339 -12.66 -20.81 -1.84
CA ILE A 339 -11.84 -20.04 -2.78
C ILE A 339 -10.86 -19.13 -2.04
N SER A 340 -9.78 -18.73 -2.71
CA SER A 340 -8.86 -17.71 -2.22
C SER A 340 -8.50 -16.76 -3.35
N ALA A 341 -8.86 -15.48 -3.24
CA ALA A 341 -8.43 -14.43 -4.17
C ALA A 341 -7.30 -13.56 -3.62
N THR A 342 -6.58 -14.08 -2.63
CA THR A 342 -5.43 -13.42 -2.00
C THR A 342 -4.36 -13.11 -3.04
N GLY A 343 -3.84 -11.88 -3.02
CA GLY A 343 -2.79 -11.43 -3.94
C GLY A 343 -3.28 -10.98 -5.32
N VAL A 344 -4.56 -11.15 -5.66
CA VAL A 344 -5.09 -10.59 -6.92
C VAL A 344 -5.02 -9.06 -6.86
N LEU A 345 -4.41 -8.49 -7.89
CA LEU A 345 -4.15 -7.06 -8.01
C LEU A 345 -5.19 -6.40 -8.92
N GLY A 346 -5.70 -5.25 -8.49
CA GLY A 346 -6.55 -4.39 -9.29
C GLY A 346 -7.76 -3.87 -8.53
N VAL A 347 -8.24 -2.71 -8.97
CA VAL A 347 -9.44 -2.06 -8.47
C VAL A 347 -10.29 -1.64 -9.67
N VAL A 348 -11.59 -1.86 -9.59
CA VAL A 348 -12.56 -1.42 -10.59
C VAL A 348 -13.62 -0.56 -9.92
N SER A 349 -14.12 0.46 -10.62
CA SER A 349 -15.22 1.30 -10.14
C SER A 349 -16.59 0.61 -10.27
N GLY A 350 -16.65 -0.48 -11.03
CA GLY A 350 -17.86 -1.27 -11.22
C GLY A 350 -17.59 -2.51 -12.07
N PHE A 351 -18.47 -3.49 -11.96
CA PHE A 351 -18.46 -4.72 -12.76
C PHE A 351 -19.92 -5.13 -13.02
N ILE A 352 -20.22 -5.55 -14.25
CA ILE A 352 -21.60 -5.80 -14.69
C ILE A 352 -21.74 -7.25 -15.17
N VAL A 353 -22.70 -7.97 -14.59
CA VAL A 353 -23.21 -9.24 -15.12
C VAL A 353 -24.64 -8.99 -15.57
N ASP A 354 -24.84 -8.82 -16.88
CA ASP A 354 -26.10 -8.34 -17.48
C ASP A 354 -27.04 -9.47 -17.94
N ARG A 355 -26.56 -10.72 -17.90
CA ARG A 355 -27.30 -11.91 -18.35
C ARG A 355 -26.87 -13.15 -17.56
N PRO A 356 -27.71 -14.20 -17.52
CA PRO A 356 -27.33 -15.47 -16.92
C PRO A 356 -26.08 -16.05 -17.60
N MET A 357 -25.05 -16.34 -16.82
CA MET A 357 -23.80 -16.96 -17.27
C MET A 357 -23.15 -17.75 -16.14
N SER A 358 -22.10 -18.51 -16.44
CA SER A 358 -21.34 -19.22 -15.40
C SER A 358 -20.34 -18.27 -14.71
N ALA A 359 -19.94 -18.59 -13.48
CA ALA A 359 -18.86 -17.88 -12.78
C ALA A 359 -17.59 -17.78 -13.63
N ARG A 360 -17.20 -18.89 -14.29
CA ARG A 360 -16.05 -18.92 -15.21
C ARG A 360 -16.22 -17.88 -16.31
N SER A 361 -17.37 -17.87 -16.99
CA SER A 361 -17.63 -16.92 -18.08
C SER A 361 -17.61 -15.46 -17.63
N ALA A 362 -18.02 -15.18 -16.39
CA ALA A 362 -17.99 -13.84 -15.82
C ALA A 362 -16.56 -13.41 -15.46
N LEU A 363 -15.73 -14.32 -14.94
CA LEU A 363 -14.39 -14.03 -14.43
C LEU A 363 -13.29 -14.12 -15.50
N GLU A 364 -13.46 -14.91 -16.56
CA GLU A 364 -12.45 -15.12 -17.60
C GLU A 364 -12.01 -13.83 -18.33
N PRO A 365 -12.91 -12.86 -18.64
CA PRO A 365 -12.49 -11.56 -19.14
C PRO A 365 -11.62 -10.79 -18.14
N LEU A 366 -11.95 -10.85 -16.84
CA LEU A 366 -11.16 -10.20 -15.79
C LEU A 366 -9.78 -10.86 -15.65
N ALA A 367 -9.72 -12.20 -15.65
CA ALA A 367 -8.48 -12.97 -15.60
C ALA A 367 -7.50 -12.55 -16.69
N ARG A 368 -8.04 -12.32 -17.90
CA ARG A 368 -7.27 -11.86 -19.06
C ARG A 368 -6.78 -10.42 -18.91
N ALA A 369 -7.67 -9.49 -18.55
CA ALA A 369 -7.32 -8.07 -18.44
C ALA A 369 -6.37 -7.75 -17.27
N PHE A 370 -6.53 -8.47 -16.16
CA PHE A 370 -5.79 -8.22 -14.92
C PHE A 370 -4.75 -9.31 -14.61
N ALA A 371 -4.46 -10.17 -15.59
CA ALA A 371 -3.39 -11.16 -15.57
C ALA A 371 -3.35 -12.03 -14.29
N PHE A 372 -4.47 -12.69 -13.98
CA PHE A 372 -4.55 -13.69 -12.92
C PHE A 372 -5.10 -15.01 -13.46
N ASP A 373 -4.72 -16.11 -12.82
CA ASP A 373 -5.21 -17.45 -13.14
C ASP A 373 -5.97 -18.05 -11.96
N ALA A 374 -6.87 -18.98 -12.27
CA ALA A 374 -7.56 -19.81 -11.29
C ALA A 374 -7.00 -21.23 -11.33
N ARG A 375 -6.54 -21.73 -10.18
CA ARG A 375 -5.94 -23.06 -10.04
C ARG A 375 -6.38 -23.74 -8.75
N GLU A 376 -6.26 -25.06 -8.72
CA GLU A 376 -6.48 -25.84 -7.51
C GLU A 376 -5.19 -25.85 -6.67
N GLU A 377 -5.31 -25.50 -5.38
CA GLU A 377 -4.23 -25.51 -4.40
C GLU A 377 -4.73 -26.18 -3.12
N GLY A 378 -4.45 -27.48 -2.94
CA GLY A 378 -4.74 -28.17 -1.68
C GLY A 378 -6.23 -28.22 -1.31
N GLY A 379 -7.10 -28.38 -2.32
CA GLY A 379 -8.55 -28.40 -2.21
C GLY A 379 -9.22 -27.03 -2.30
N ILE A 380 -8.45 -25.94 -2.41
CA ILE A 380 -8.94 -24.57 -2.55
C ILE A 380 -8.85 -24.15 -4.02
N LEU A 381 -9.88 -23.48 -4.54
CA LEU A 381 -9.79 -22.79 -5.83
C LEU A 381 -9.12 -21.43 -5.61
N ALA A 382 -7.82 -21.38 -5.86
CA ALA A 382 -6.97 -20.22 -5.69
C ALA A 382 -6.91 -19.38 -6.96
N PHE A 383 -7.18 -18.09 -6.82
CA PHE A 383 -6.92 -17.08 -7.84
C PHE A 383 -5.60 -16.39 -7.51
N ARG A 384 -4.65 -16.41 -8.45
CA ARG A 384 -3.28 -15.92 -8.26
C ARG A 384 -2.86 -15.00 -9.39
N PRO A 385 -2.14 -13.90 -9.12
CA PRO A 385 -1.52 -13.11 -10.18
C PRO A 385 -0.51 -13.96 -10.94
N ARG A 386 -0.36 -13.69 -12.25
CA ARG A 386 0.66 -14.30 -13.10
C ARG A 386 2.00 -13.59 -12.95
N GLY A 387 3.08 -14.24 -13.36
CA GLY A 387 4.43 -13.67 -13.30
C GLY A 387 5.07 -13.68 -11.92
N GLY A 388 4.66 -14.60 -11.03
CA GLY A 388 5.25 -14.75 -9.71
C GLY A 388 6.73 -15.16 -9.70
N ALA A 389 7.30 -15.30 -8.50
CA ALA A 389 8.67 -15.72 -8.30
C ALA A 389 8.98 -17.08 -8.95
N VAL A 390 10.26 -17.32 -9.28
CA VAL A 390 10.72 -18.63 -9.77
C VAL A 390 10.55 -19.67 -8.67
N ALA A 391 9.60 -20.59 -8.85
CA ALA A 391 9.26 -21.64 -7.91
C ALA A 391 10.32 -22.76 -7.85
N ALA A 392 10.97 -23.04 -8.99
CA ALA A 392 12.04 -24.04 -9.04
C ALA A 392 13.02 -23.77 -10.18
N ARG A 393 14.28 -24.09 -9.93
CA ARG A 393 15.29 -24.34 -10.96
C ARG A 393 15.34 -25.83 -11.28
N ILE A 394 15.33 -26.16 -12.56
CA ILE A 394 15.27 -27.52 -13.10
C ILE A 394 16.40 -27.64 -14.12
N ASP A 395 17.38 -28.49 -13.81
CA ASP A 395 18.47 -28.80 -14.73
C ASP A 395 18.08 -29.97 -15.64
N ALA A 396 18.76 -30.14 -16.77
CA ALA A 396 18.49 -31.25 -17.70
C ALA A 396 18.54 -32.65 -17.03
N ALA A 397 19.31 -32.81 -15.96
CA ALA A 397 19.41 -34.04 -15.18
C ALA A 397 18.19 -34.31 -14.27
N ASP A 398 17.36 -33.29 -13.99
CA ASP A 398 16.10 -33.43 -13.26
C ASP A 398 14.94 -33.93 -14.15
N LEU A 399 15.12 -33.91 -15.47
CA LEU A 399 14.08 -34.27 -16.44
C LEU A 399 13.99 -35.78 -16.62
N VAL A 400 12.76 -36.28 -16.79
CA VAL A 400 12.51 -37.67 -17.16
C VAL A 400 12.56 -37.78 -18.69
N ALA A 401 13.33 -38.73 -19.19
CA ALA A 401 13.39 -38.99 -20.64
C ALA A 401 12.03 -39.50 -21.14
N GLY A 402 11.50 -38.87 -22.21
CA GLY A 402 10.33 -39.37 -22.90
C GLY A 402 10.62 -40.68 -23.65
N GLU A 403 9.57 -41.33 -24.16
CA GLU A 403 9.67 -42.59 -24.93
C GLU A 403 10.61 -42.45 -26.15
N ASP A 404 10.65 -41.26 -26.76
CA ASP A 404 11.51 -40.93 -27.91
C ASP A 404 12.93 -40.48 -27.52
N GLY A 405 13.27 -40.46 -26.21
CA GLY A 405 14.56 -40.01 -25.68
C GLY A 405 14.74 -38.49 -25.61
N ALA A 406 13.81 -37.69 -26.12
CA ALA A 406 13.80 -36.25 -25.95
C ALA A 406 13.38 -35.89 -24.50
N VAL A 407 14.22 -35.11 -23.81
CA VAL A 407 13.98 -34.67 -22.42
C VAL A 407 13.22 -33.32 -22.36
N LEU A 408 13.31 -32.51 -23.42
CA LEU A 408 12.66 -31.22 -23.55
C LEU A 408 12.32 -30.96 -25.02
N SER A 409 11.06 -30.66 -25.31
CA SER A 409 10.60 -30.20 -26.62
C SER A 409 10.18 -28.74 -26.54
N LEU A 410 10.62 -27.94 -27.50
CA LEU A 410 10.31 -26.52 -27.61
C LEU A 410 9.72 -26.23 -28.98
N VAL A 411 8.52 -25.64 -28.99
CA VAL A 411 7.82 -25.23 -30.20
C VAL A 411 7.63 -23.72 -30.15
N ARG A 412 8.10 -23.02 -31.18
CA ARG A 412 7.94 -21.57 -31.31
C ARG A 412 6.83 -21.26 -32.31
N ALA A 413 5.83 -20.49 -31.87
CA ALA A 413 4.75 -20.02 -32.72
C ALA A 413 5.28 -19.12 -33.85
N GLN A 414 4.59 -19.13 -34.99
CA GLN A 414 4.95 -18.25 -36.10
C GLN A 414 4.54 -16.82 -35.79
N GLU A 415 5.33 -15.85 -36.24
CA GLU A 415 5.07 -14.44 -35.96
C GLU A 415 3.70 -13.98 -36.46
N SER A 416 3.23 -14.52 -37.59
CA SER A 416 1.92 -14.22 -38.18
C SER A 416 0.72 -14.73 -37.36
N GLU A 417 0.94 -15.64 -36.41
CA GLU A 417 -0.11 -16.20 -35.54
C GLU A 417 -0.31 -15.35 -34.27
N LEU A 418 0.70 -14.55 -33.90
CA LEU A 418 0.65 -13.65 -32.75
C LEU A 418 -0.04 -12.33 -33.13
N PRO A 419 -0.79 -11.69 -32.22
CA PRO A 419 -1.43 -10.41 -32.52
C PRO A 419 -0.41 -9.30 -32.68
N LEU A 420 -0.62 -8.44 -33.70
CA LEU A 420 0.08 -7.16 -33.81
C LEU A 420 -0.46 -6.15 -32.78
N GLU A 421 -1.75 -6.25 -32.50
CA GLU A 421 -2.54 -5.27 -31.76
C GLU A 421 -3.58 -5.98 -30.88
N VAL A 422 -3.82 -5.41 -29.71
CA VAL A 422 -4.84 -5.83 -28.76
C VAL A 422 -5.74 -4.65 -28.47
N ASP A 423 -7.05 -4.83 -28.58
CA ASP A 423 -8.06 -3.83 -28.21
C ASP A 423 -8.91 -4.33 -27.04
N LEU A 424 -9.11 -3.45 -26.06
CA LEU A 424 -9.98 -3.66 -24.90
C LEU A 424 -11.08 -2.61 -24.89
N SER A 425 -12.33 -3.05 -24.90
CA SER A 425 -13.50 -2.18 -24.67
C SER A 425 -14.00 -2.31 -23.23
N PHE A 426 -14.41 -1.18 -22.64
CA PHE A 426 -14.84 -1.06 -21.24
C PHE A 426 -15.76 0.15 -21.07
N ILE A 427 -16.25 0.39 -19.85
CA ILE A 427 -17.10 1.53 -19.51
C ILE A 427 -16.26 2.59 -18.78
N ASP A 428 -16.21 3.81 -19.31
CA ASP A 428 -15.46 4.91 -18.67
C ASP A 428 -16.39 5.80 -17.83
N ALA A 429 -16.23 5.77 -16.52
CA ALA A 429 -16.97 6.63 -15.59
C ALA A 429 -16.68 8.12 -15.80
N GLY A 430 -15.46 8.48 -16.25
CA GLY A 430 -15.06 9.86 -16.52
C GLY A 430 -15.72 10.46 -17.75
N ALA A 431 -16.21 9.61 -18.66
CA ALA A 431 -16.85 10.00 -19.91
C ALA A 431 -18.37 9.74 -19.91
N ASP A 432 -19.05 9.97 -18.78
CA ASP A 432 -20.49 9.73 -18.58
C ASP A 432 -20.90 8.26 -18.79
N TYR A 433 -20.08 7.32 -18.32
CA TYR A 433 -20.32 5.87 -18.45
C TYR A 433 -20.50 5.40 -19.91
N ARG A 434 -19.87 6.11 -20.85
CA ARG A 434 -19.85 5.67 -22.25
C ARG A 434 -18.87 4.52 -22.43
N THR A 435 -19.14 3.66 -23.43
CA THR A 435 -18.19 2.65 -23.86
C THR A 435 -16.96 3.34 -24.46
N ALA A 436 -15.80 2.99 -23.93
CA ALA A 436 -14.49 3.40 -24.42
C ALA A 436 -13.73 2.18 -24.96
N SER A 437 -12.71 2.43 -25.76
CA SER A 437 -11.80 1.39 -26.25
C SER A 437 -10.38 1.92 -26.20
N VAL A 438 -9.48 1.10 -25.67
CA VAL A 438 -8.03 1.35 -25.67
C VAL A 438 -7.34 0.18 -26.34
N GLY A 439 -6.16 0.43 -26.89
CA GLY A 439 -5.39 -0.62 -27.54
C GLY A 439 -3.91 -0.47 -27.32
N SER A 440 -3.21 -1.60 -27.37
CA SER A 440 -1.75 -1.67 -27.42
C SER A 440 -1.34 -2.27 -28.74
N ARG A 441 -0.25 -1.76 -29.31
CA ARG A 441 0.21 -2.17 -30.64
C ARG A 441 1.72 -2.27 -30.71
N ARG A 442 2.21 -3.33 -31.37
CA ARG A 442 3.63 -3.45 -31.72
C ARG A 442 3.98 -2.57 -32.93
N LEU A 443 5.09 -1.84 -32.81
CA LEU A 443 5.64 -1.00 -33.88
C LEU A 443 6.40 -1.79 -34.95
N VAL A 444 6.78 -3.04 -34.64
CA VAL A 444 7.58 -3.90 -35.52
C VAL A 444 6.95 -5.29 -35.57
N GLY A 445 6.84 -5.82 -36.78
CA GLY A 445 6.41 -7.19 -37.06
C GLY A 445 5.66 -7.31 -38.38
N ALA A 446 5.47 -8.54 -38.86
CA ALA A 446 4.73 -8.83 -40.08
C ALA A 446 3.26 -9.23 -39.83
N SER A 447 2.88 -9.47 -38.57
CA SER A 447 1.51 -9.81 -38.21
C SER A 447 0.52 -8.67 -38.54
N ARG A 448 -0.73 -9.04 -38.83
CA ARG A 448 -1.87 -8.13 -39.00
C ARG A 448 -3.06 -8.52 -38.12
N HIS A 449 -2.84 -9.48 -37.21
CA HIS A 449 -3.91 -10.00 -36.36
C HIS A 449 -4.19 -8.99 -35.24
N VAL A 450 -5.47 -8.67 -35.04
CA VAL A 450 -5.94 -7.83 -33.95
C VAL A 450 -6.76 -8.71 -33.02
N ALA A 451 -6.38 -8.78 -31.75
CA ALA A 451 -7.13 -9.49 -30.73
C ALA A 451 -8.03 -8.48 -30.00
N GLN A 452 -9.33 -8.71 -29.98
CA GLN A 452 -10.29 -7.80 -29.35
C GLN A 452 -11.02 -8.50 -28.21
N THR A 453 -11.25 -7.81 -27.09
CA THR A 453 -12.04 -8.35 -25.98
C THR A 453 -12.79 -7.23 -25.27
N GLU A 454 -14.07 -7.49 -24.99
CA GLU A 454 -14.89 -6.63 -24.16
C GLU A 454 -14.77 -7.04 -22.70
N ILE A 455 -14.45 -6.07 -21.84
CA ILE A 455 -14.32 -6.25 -20.40
C ILE A 455 -15.47 -5.51 -19.73
N PRO A 456 -16.41 -6.21 -19.04
CA PRO A 456 -17.62 -5.59 -18.50
C PRO A 456 -17.34 -4.88 -17.16
N VAL A 457 -16.35 -3.99 -17.16
CA VAL A 457 -15.90 -3.22 -16.01
C VAL A 457 -16.09 -1.72 -16.25
N VAL A 458 -16.30 -1.00 -15.15
CA VAL A 458 -16.13 0.44 -15.09
C VAL A 458 -14.73 0.72 -14.58
N ALA A 459 -13.87 1.31 -15.42
CA ALA A 459 -12.47 1.54 -15.13
C ALA A 459 -11.99 2.83 -15.82
N SER A 460 -10.82 3.33 -15.41
CA SER A 460 -10.17 4.45 -16.09
C SER A 460 -9.37 3.97 -17.31
N ASP A 461 -9.16 4.87 -18.27
CA ASP A 461 -8.30 4.62 -19.43
C ASP A 461 -6.92 4.10 -19.03
N ALA A 462 -6.29 4.70 -18.02
CA ALA A 462 -4.95 4.32 -17.57
C ALA A 462 -4.88 2.85 -17.12
N VAL A 463 -5.90 2.36 -16.39
CA VAL A 463 -5.99 0.96 -15.96
C VAL A 463 -6.11 0.03 -17.16
N MET A 464 -6.93 0.41 -18.15
CA MET A 464 -7.19 -0.43 -19.31
C MET A 464 -6.07 -0.38 -20.36
N VAL A 465 -5.35 0.74 -20.49
CA VAL A 465 -4.13 0.83 -21.32
C VAL A 465 -3.07 -0.11 -20.76
N ARG A 466 -2.83 -0.09 -19.44
CA ARG A 466 -1.91 -1.03 -18.79
C ARG A 466 -2.34 -2.48 -19.03
N ALA A 467 -3.63 -2.79 -18.90
CA ALA A 467 -4.15 -4.13 -19.19
C ALA A 467 -3.86 -4.56 -20.64
N ALA A 468 -4.06 -3.67 -21.62
CA ALA A 468 -3.77 -3.95 -23.03
C ALA A 468 -2.27 -4.15 -23.29
N ASP A 469 -1.42 -3.34 -22.68
CA ASP A 469 0.04 -3.44 -22.77
C ASP A 469 0.54 -4.77 -22.19
N ILE A 470 0.12 -5.12 -20.98
CA ILE A 470 0.46 -6.39 -20.32
C ILE A 470 -0.01 -7.57 -21.17
N TRP A 471 -1.25 -7.53 -21.67
CA TRP A 471 -1.80 -8.63 -22.45
C TRP A 471 -1.04 -8.82 -23.77
N LEU A 472 -0.76 -7.75 -24.51
CA LEU A 472 0.02 -7.84 -25.74
C LEU A 472 1.44 -8.33 -25.47
N GLN A 473 2.11 -7.80 -24.45
CA GLN A 473 3.47 -8.22 -24.11
C GLN A 473 3.52 -9.68 -23.67
N ASP A 474 2.59 -10.14 -22.82
CA ASP A 474 2.50 -11.54 -22.38
C ASP A 474 2.29 -12.48 -23.57
N LEU A 475 1.37 -12.17 -24.49
CA LEU A 475 1.14 -13.00 -25.68
C LEU A 475 2.42 -13.20 -26.50
N TRP A 476 3.27 -12.17 -26.59
CA TRP A 476 4.55 -12.26 -27.29
C TRP A 476 5.64 -12.94 -26.48
N ALA A 477 5.68 -12.69 -25.17
CA ALA A 477 6.58 -13.36 -24.23
C ALA A 477 6.32 -14.87 -24.23
N GLY A 478 5.06 -15.30 -24.35
CA GLY A 478 4.63 -16.71 -24.36
C GLY A 478 4.54 -17.40 -25.71
N ARG A 479 5.22 -16.88 -26.72
CA ARG A 479 5.24 -17.49 -28.07
C ARG A 479 5.94 -18.85 -28.15
N GLU A 480 6.73 -19.25 -27.16
CA GLU A 480 7.38 -20.57 -27.12
C GLU A 480 6.62 -21.48 -26.16
N SER A 481 6.14 -22.61 -26.65
CA SER A 481 5.57 -23.69 -25.84
C SER A 481 6.65 -24.75 -25.56
N ALA A 482 6.64 -25.29 -24.36
CA ALA A 482 7.55 -26.34 -23.93
C ALA A 482 6.77 -27.56 -23.44
N THR A 483 7.25 -28.75 -23.78
CA THR A 483 6.76 -30.00 -23.19
C THR A 483 7.93 -30.82 -22.68
N PHE A 484 7.84 -31.26 -21.42
CA PHE A 484 8.86 -32.06 -20.74
C PHE A 484 8.22 -32.90 -19.63
N ALA A 485 8.95 -33.85 -19.05
CA ALA A 485 8.46 -34.67 -17.96
C ALA A 485 9.32 -34.49 -16.70
N LEU A 486 8.68 -34.45 -15.53
CA LEU A 486 9.33 -34.35 -14.23
C LEU A 486 9.05 -35.60 -13.38
N PRO A 487 9.98 -35.97 -12.47
CA PRO A 487 9.74 -37.08 -11.55
C PRO A 487 8.65 -36.73 -10.52
N PRO A 488 7.96 -37.72 -9.94
CA PRO A 488 6.98 -37.51 -8.87
C PRO A 488 7.54 -36.78 -7.64
N SER A 489 8.86 -36.77 -7.43
CA SER A 489 9.50 -35.99 -6.36
C SER A 489 9.28 -34.47 -6.49
N ARG A 490 8.89 -33.98 -7.67
CA ARG A 490 8.56 -32.58 -7.92
C ARG A 490 7.06 -32.28 -7.78
N ILE A 491 6.28 -33.11 -7.06
CA ILE A 491 4.81 -33.01 -6.93
C ILE A 491 4.32 -31.63 -6.47
N GLY A 492 5.15 -30.86 -5.76
CA GLY A 492 4.80 -29.52 -5.28
C GLY A 492 4.61 -28.46 -6.36
N LEU A 493 5.09 -28.69 -7.59
CA LEU A 493 4.86 -27.77 -8.71
C LEU A 493 3.43 -27.90 -9.23
N VAL A 494 2.78 -26.77 -9.46
CA VAL A 494 1.39 -26.66 -9.94
C VAL A 494 1.29 -25.74 -11.17
N PRO A 495 0.19 -25.80 -11.95
CA PRO A 495 -0.06 -24.81 -12.99
C PRO A 495 0.03 -23.37 -12.47
N GLY A 496 0.54 -22.45 -13.27
CA GLY A 496 0.85 -21.06 -12.90
C GLY A 496 2.23 -20.86 -12.28
N ASP A 497 2.92 -21.91 -11.84
CA ASP A 497 4.27 -21.77 -11.31
C ASP A 497 5.27 -21.43 -12.43
N VAL A 498 6.15 -20.47 -12.13
CA VAL A 498 7.27 -20.11 -13.00
C VAL A 498 8.47 -20.98 -12.64
N VAL A 499 9.03 -21.68 -13.62
CA VAL A 499 10.23 -22.50 -13.47
C VAL A 499 11.36 -22.01 -14.36
N GLU A 500 12.58 -22.09 -13.83
CA GLU A 500 13.81 -21.85 -14.58
C GLU A 500 14.32 -23.20 -15.12
N ILE A 501 14.27 -23.38 -16.44
CA ILE A 501 14.87 -24.55 -17.10
C ILE A 501 16.28 -24.21 -17.57
N VAL A 502 17.25 -25.04 -17.18
CA VAL A 502 18.65 -24.93 -17.60
C VAL A 502 18.99 -26.10 -18.52
N ASP A 503 19.25 -25.77 -19.79
CA ASP A 503 19.64 -26.71 -20.84
C ASP A 503 20.99 -26.29 -21.45
N GLY A 504 22.06 -26.95 -21.01
CA GLY A 504 23.44 -26.60 -21.36
C GLY A 504 23.80 -25.18 -20.92
N ALA A 505 24.07 -24.29 -21.86
CA ALA A 505 24.40 -22.89 -21.61
C ALA A 505 23.18 -21.95 -21.70
N ARG A 506 21.96 -22.49 -21.89
CA ARG A 506 20.73 -21.71 -22.05
C ARG A 506 19.86 -21.83 -20.81
N THR A 507 19.36 -20.68 -20.38
CA THR A 507 18.40 -20.56 -19.29
C THR A 507 17.11 -19.97 -19.83
N ARG A 508 15.96 -20.50 -19.40
CA ARG A 508 14.64 -20.06 -19.85
C ARG A 508 13.68 -20.03 -18.67
N LEU A 509 12.87 -18.98 -18.58
CA LEU A 509 11.72 -18.95 -17.68
C LEU A 509 10.50 -19.46 -18.42
N LEU A 510 9.83 -20.43 -17.79
CA LEU A 510 8.61 -21.04 -18.31
C LEU A 510 7.53 -21.02 -17.24
N GLU A 511 6.31 -20.63 -17.60
CA GLU A 511 5.13 -20.77 -16.76
C GLU A 511 4.43 -22.10 -17.10
N ILE A 512 4.19 -22.93 -16.08
CA ILE A 512 3.50 -24.21 -16.24
C ILE A 512 2.03 -23.94 -16.55
N THR A 513 1.52 -24.44 -17.67
CA THR A 513 0.11 -24.25 -18.07
C THR A 513 -0.74 -25.50 -17.85
N ARG A 514 -0.12 -26.68 -17.87
CA ARG A 514 -0.80 -27.95 -17.68
C ARG A 514 0.14 -28.99 -17.09
N ILE A 515 -0.41 -29.81 -16.19
CA ILE A 515 0.25 -31.00 -15.65
C ILE A 515 -0.68 -32.20 -15.84
N GLU A 516 -0.11 -33.31 -16.30
CA GLU A 516 -0.78 -34.61 -16.34
C GLU A 516 0.06 -35.60 -15.52
N ASP A 517 -0.47 -36.02 -14.37
CA ASP A 517 0.23 -36.91 -13.45
C ASP A 517 -0.06 -38.39 -13.79
N ALA A 518 1.00 -39.13 -14.12
CA ALA A 518 1.00 -40.59 -14.34
C ALA A 518 2.24 -41.22 -13.68
N GLU A 519 3.00 -42.08 -14.36
CA GLU A 519 4.29 -42.59 -13.85
C GLU A 519 5.34 -41.47 -13.72
N ALA A 520 5.30 -40.51 -14.65
CA ALA A 520 5.99 -39.23 -14.58
C ALA A 520 4.96 -38.10 -14.68
N ARG A 521 5.36 -36.89 -14.28
CA ARG A 521 4.54 -35.69 -14.39
C ARG A 521 4.77 -35.05 -15.75
N ALA A 522 3.86 -35.20 -16.69
CA ALA A 522 3.97 -34.57 -18.00
C ALA A 522 3.58 -33.08 -17.89
N ILE A 523 4.51 -32.20 -18.23
CA ILE A 523 4.37 -30.74 -18.10
C ILE A 523 4.22 -30.13 -19.49
N THR A 524 3.20 -29.30 -19.66
CA THR A 524 3.15 -28.28 -20.71
C THR A 524 3.38 -26.92 -20.08
N ALA A 525 4.25 -26.12 -20.68
CA ALA A 525 4.58 -24.79 -20.21
C ALA A 525 4.70 -23.81 -21.39
N ARG A 526 4.69 -22.52 -21.11
CA ARG A 526 4.96 -21.45 -22.08
C ARG A 526 6.07 -20.56 -21.59
N SER A 527 6.81 -19.93 -22.49
CA SER A 527 7.74 -18.87 -22.12
C SER A 527 7.01 -17.72 -21.42
N ILE A 528 7.70 -17.05 -20.51
CA ILE A 528 7.14 -15.94 -19.75
C ILE A 528 8.24 -14.92 -19.45
N GLU A 529 7.87 -13.65 -19.41
CA GLU A 529 8.71 -12.56 -18.93
C GLU A 529 8.01 -11.97 -17.68
N PRO A 530 8.38 -12.40 -16.46
CA PRO A 530 7.69 -11.98 -15.23
C PRO A 530 7.60 -10.45 -15.05
N GLU A 531 8.63 -9.72 -15.49
CA GLU A 531 8.71 -8.25 -15.42
C GLU A 531 7.56 -7.55 -16.15
N VAL A 532 6.92 -8.21 -17.14
CA VAL A 532 5.74 -7.67 -17.83
C VAL A 532 4.59 -7.43 -16.86
N PHE A 533 4.39 -8.30 -15.88
CA PHE A 533 3.27 -8.22 -14.93
C PHE A 533 3.51 -7.19 -13.82
N ASP A 534 4.78 -6.87 -13.58
CA ASP A 534 5.23 -5.79 -12.69
C ASP A 534 5.19 -4.41 -13.36
N THR A 535 4.76 -4.32 -14.63
CA THR A 535 4.64 -3.04 -15.35
C THR A 535 3.76 -2.09 -14.52
N PRO A 536 4.29 -0.95 -14.06
CA PRO A 536 3.50 0.01 -13.31
C PRO A 536 2.52 0.71 -14.25
N LEU A 537 1.50 1.38 -13.69
CA LEU A 537 0.67 2.29 -14.48
C LEU A 537 1.60 3.32 -15.14
N GLN A 538 1.34 3.66 -16.40
CA GLN A 538 2.05 4.77 -17.04
C GLN A 538 1.38 6.08 -16.62
N GLY A 539 2.19 7.09 -16.29
CA GLY A 539 1.69 8.43 -16.04
C GLY A 539 1.01 8.96 -17.32
N VAL A 540 -0.07 9.71 -17.14
CA VAL A 540 -0.64 10.49 -18.25
C VAL A 540 0.38 11.59 -18.58
N ALA A 541 0.88 11.60 -19.81
CA ALA A 541 1.84 12.59 -20.30
C ALA A 541 1.24 14.01 -20.36
#